data_AF-A0A7W8FQL2-F1
#
_entry.id   AF-A0A7W8FQL2-F1
#
_cell.length_a   1.000
_cell.length_b   1.000
_cell.length_c   1.000
_cell.angle_alpha   90.00
_cell.angle_beta   90.00
_cell.angle_gamma   90.00
#
_symmetry.space_group_name_H-M   'P 1'
#
loop_
_entity.id
_entity.type
_entity.pdbx_description
1 polymer ?
#
loop_
_entity_poly.entity_id
_entity_poly.type
_entity_poly.pdbx_seq_one_letter_code
_entity_poly.pdbx_strand_id
1 'polypeptide(L)'
;MNTKRKVKPKNDPHLYEFHIPGKATLVPGTEVALKGRPGRYRFRYADRPRGDGYRFVLTFVGGPLHGQSDKFVSVYPDRVTRVHRASKTLVNIQKEKTQ
;
A
#
# COMPACT_ATOMS: atom_id res chain seq x y z
N MET A 1 -40.44 -10.58 -1.08
CA MET A 1 -39.78 -9.60 -1.98
C MET A 1 -38.35 -9.37 -1.47
N ASN A 2 -37.33 -9.90 -2.17
CA ASN A 2 -35.93 -9.66 -1.80
C ASN A 2 -35.40 -8.44 -2.54
N THR A 3 -35.36 -7.28 -1.86
CA THR A 3 -34.66 -6.10 -2.37
C THR A 3 -33.15 -6.33 -2.30
N LYS A 4 -32.56 -6.78 -3.42
CA LYS A 4 -31.12 -6.71 -3.66
C LYS A 4 -30.71 -5.24 -3.56
N ARG A 5 -30.16 -4.82 -2.41
CA ARG A 5 -29.53 -3.51 -2.26
C ARG A 5 -28.40 -3.44 -3.29
N LYS A 6 -28.60 -2.70 -4.39
CA LYS A 6 -27.54 -2.33 -5.32
C LYS A 6 -26.54 -1.49 -4.53
N VAL A 7 -25.48 -2.13 -4.04
CA VAL A 7 -24.31 -1.43 -3.50
C VAL A 7 -23.75 -0.63 -4.67
N LYS A 8 -23.96 0.69 -4.66
CA LYS A 8 -23.30 1.59 -5.63
C LYS A 8 -21.80 1.27 -5.59
N PRO A 9 -21.11 1.09 -6.73
CA PRO A 9 -19.66 0.94 -6.71
C PRO A 9 -19.11 2.17 -6.00
N LYS A 10 -18.57 1.97 -4.80
CA LYS A 10 -17.89 3.02 -4.05
C LYS A 10 -16.73 3.41 -4.95
N ASN A 11 -16.74 4.64 -5.45
CA ASN A 11 -15.70 5.15 -6.33
C ASN A 11 -14.43 5.27 -5.47
N ASP A 12 -13.73 4.15 -5.26
CA ASP A 12 -12.59 4.06 -4.37
C ASP A 12 -11.40 4.71 -5.09
N PRO A 13 -10.93 5.89 -4.64
CA PRO A 13 -9.82 6.56 -5.28
C PRO A 13 -8.49 5.83 -5.02
N HIS A 14 -8.49 4.83 -4.13
CA HIS A 14 -7.31 4.07 -3.75
C HIS A 14 -7.04 2.92 -4.70
N LEU A 15 -5.78 2.78 -5.07
CA LEU A 15 -5.23 1.64 -5.79
C LEU A 15 -4.47 0.75 -4.81
N TYR A 16 -4.90 -0.51 -4.70
CA TYR A 16 -4.23 -1.52 -3.88
C TYR A 16 -3.17 -2.31 -4.67
N GLU A 17 -2.86 -1.87 -5.88
CA GLU A 17 -1.76 -2.41 -6.66
C GLU A 17 -1.10 -1.24 -7.38
N PHE A 18 0.21 -1.10 -7.24
CA PHE A 18 0.95 -0.01 -7.86
C PHE A 18 2.29 -0.50 -8.42
N HIS A 19 2.46 -0.41 -9.74
CA HIS A 19 3.72 -0.76 -10.38
C HIS A 19 4.70 0.41 -10.35
N ILE A 20 5.88 0.21 -9.75
CA ILE A 20 6.97 1.18 -9.84
C ILE A 20 7.89 0.77 -11.01
N PRO A 21 7.98 1.58 -12.09
CA PRO A 21 8.87 1.30 -13.20
C PRO A 21 10.32 1.08 -12.75
N GLY A 22 10.94 0.01 -13.23
CA GLY A 22 12.32 -0.34 -12.88
C GLY A 22 12.52 -0.91 -11.46
N LYS A 23 11.43 -1.16 -10.71
CA LYS A 23 11.50 -1.84 -9.40
C LYS A 23 10.61 -3.07 -9.38
N ALA A 24 9.43 -2.95 -8.78
CA ALA A 24 8.50 -4.04 -8.59
C ALA A 24 7.08 -3.49 -8.42
N THR A 25 6.12 -4.38 -8.53
CA THR A 25 4.73 -4.11 -8.16
C THR A 25 4.58 -4.13 -6.64
N LEU A 26 3.96 -3.08 -6.11
CA LEU A 26 3.58 -2.96 -4.72
C LEU A 26 2.15 -3.46 -4.53
N VAL A 27 1.97 -4.37 -3.58
CA VAL A 27 0.68 -4.82 -3.04
C VAL A 27 0.63 -4.56 -1.53
N PRO A 28 -0.54 -4.39 -0.90
CA PRO A 28 -0.67 -4.15 0.52
C PRO A 28 0.21 -5.10 1.34
N GLY A 29 1.01 -4.54 2.25
CA GLY A 29 1.99 -5.29 3.04
C GLY A 29 3.38 -5.39 2.41
N THR A 30 3.56 -4.97 1.16
CA THR A 30 4.89 -4.93 0.50
C THR A 30 5.81 -4.00 1.27
N GLU A 31 6.92 -4.52 1.74
CA GLU A 31 7.88 -3.76 2.52
C GLU A 31 8.80 -2.96 1.60
N VAL A 32 9.06 -1.71 1.95
CA VAL A 32 9.92 -0.80 1.20
C VAL A 32 10.81 0.00 2.14
N ALA A 33 11.96 0.40 1.61
CA ALA A 33 12.77 1.47 2.16
C ALA A 33 12.44 2.79 1.44
N LEU A 34 12.43 3.89 2.19
CA LEU A 34 12.12 5.23 1.70
C LEU A 34 13.36 6.13 1.79
N LYS A 35 13.54 7.02 0.81
CA LYS A 35 14.67 7.95 0.74
C LYS A 35 14.60 8.95 1.90
N GLY A 36 15.68 9.05 2.67
CA GLY A 36 15.79 9.99 3.81
C GLY A 36 14.94 9.59 5.02
N ARG A 37 14.38 8.38 5.05
CA ARG A 37 13.62 7.86 6.20
C ARG A 37 14.17 6.50 6.62
N PRO A 38 14.80 6.39 7.80
CA PRO A 38 15.20 5.09 8.32
C PRO A 38 13.95 4.27 8.68
N GLY A 39 14.04 2.94 8.54
CA GLY A 39 12.96 2.02 8.89
C GLY A 39 12.40 1.22 7.71
N ARG A 40 11.37 0.44 8.01
CA ARG A 40 10.66 -0.44 7.07
C ARG A 40 9.21 0.03 6.98
N TYR A 41 8.79 0.31 5.76
CA TYR A 41 7.47 0.86 5.47
C TYR A 41 6.69 -0.15 4.64
N ARG A 42 5.46 -0.47 5.02
CA ARG A 42 4.61 -1.42 4.31
C ARG A 42 3.60 -0.66 3.47
N PHE A 43 3.53 -0.96 2.18
CA PHE A 43 2.57 -0.33 1.27
C PHE A 43 1.14 -0.61 1.73
N ARG A 44 0.27 0.41 1.67
CA ARG A 44 -1.14 0.29 2.04
C ARG A 44 -2.03 0.50 0.82
N TYR A 45 -1.87 1.64 0.15
CA TYR A 45 -2.57 1.99 -1.08
C TYR A 45 -1.85 3.15 -1.79
N ALA A 46 -2.22 3.39 -3.05
CA ALA A 46 -1.84 4.55 -3.81
C ALA A 46 -3.07 5.41 -4.13
N ASP A 47 -2.99 6.71 -3.91
CA ASP A 47 -4.02 7.66 -4.33
C ASP A 47 -3.87 7.97 -5.83
N ARG A 48 -4.98 7.87 -6.56
CA ARG A 48 -5.04 8.35 -7.95
C ARG A 48 -4.83 9.86 -8.01
N PRO A 49 -4.12 10.37 -9.04
CA PRO A 49 -4.01 11.80 -9.25
C PRO A 49 -5.38 12.44 -9.48
N ARG A 50 -5.63 13.58 -8.83
CA ARG A 50 -6.93 14.29 -8.87
C ARG A 50 -6.98 15.35 -9.99
N GLY A 51 -6.44 15.03 -11.17
CA GLY A 51 -6.40 15.92 -12.33
C GLY A 51 -5.07 15.84 -13.08
N ASP A 52 -4.99 16.56 -14.21
CA ASP A 52 -3.77 16.65 -15.01
C ASP A 52 -2.65 17.34 -14.24
N GLY A 53 -1.44 16.76 -14.30
CA GLY A 53 -0.25 17.26 -13.60
C GLY A 53 -0.07 16.75 -12.16
N TYR A 54 -1.08 16.10 -11.57
CA TYR A 54 -0.92 15.45 -10.26
C TYR A 54 -0.23 14.09 -10.40
N ARG A 55 0.60 13.73 -9.41
CA ARG A 55 1.30 12.44 -9.36
C ARG A 55 0.58 11.48 -8.41
N PHE A 56 0.75 10.19 -8.64
CA PHE A 56 0.35 9.18 -7.66
C PHE A 56 1.06 9.42 -6.33
N VAL A 57 0.32 9.27 -5.24
CA VAL A 57 0.85 9.35 -3.88
C VAL A 57 0.72 7.97 -3.26
N LEU A 58 1.81 7.42 -2.76
CA LEU A 58 1.85 6.10 -2.15
C LEU A 58 1.80 6.25 -0.63
N THR A 59 0.81 5.63 0.00
CA THR A 59 0.67 5.58 1.45
C THR A 59 1.25 4.28 2.00
N PHE A 60 2.09 4.43 3.01
CA PHE A 60 2.73 3.34 3.73
C PHE A 60 2.44 3.43 5.23
N VAL A 61 2.56 2.29 5.89
CA VAL A 61 2.46 2.15 7.35
C VAL A 61 3.74 1.54 7.88
N GLY A 62 4.27 2.10 8.95
CA GLY A 62 5.43 1.56 9.65
C GLY A 62 6.38 2.68 10.06
N GLY A 63 7.64 2.33 10.29
CA GLY A 63 8.59 3.27 10.84
C GLY A 63 9.94 2.65 11.18
N PRO A 64 10.76 3.38 11.95
CA PRO A 64 12.05 2.90 12.45
C PRO A 64 11.90 1.60 13.25
N LEU A 65 12.85 0.67 13.10
CA LEU A 65 12.86 -0.59 13.84
C LEU A 65 13.08 -0.42 15.35
N HIS A 66 13.69 0.69 15.79
CA HIS A 66 14.11 0.91 17.19
C HIS A 66 13.01 1.49 18.09
N GLY A 67 11.77 1.06 17.88
CA GLY A 67 10.65 1.40 18.73
C GLY A 67 9.85 2.60 18.23
N GLN A 68 8.53 2.45 18.36
CA GLN A 68 7.49 3.46 18.20
C GLN A 68 6.99 3.70 16.77
N SER A 69 6.03 2.83 16.44
CA SER A 69 4.70 3.19 15.93
C SER A 69 4.45 2.97 14.43
N ASP A 70 3.25 2.47 14.15
CA ASP A 70 2.60 2.50 12.84
C ASP A 70 2.35 3.96 12.42
N LYS A 71 3.39 4.63 11.92
CA LYS A 71 3.23 5.97 11.34
C LYS A 71 2.75 5.81 9.90
N PHE A 72 1.66 6.49 9.59
CA PHE A 72 1.23 6.67 8.20
C PHE A 72 2.18 7.65 7.52
N VAL A 73 2.76 7.22 6.41
CA VAL A 73 3.70 8.02 5.62
C VAL A 73 3.25 7.98 4.18
N SER A 74 2.95 9.15 3.62
CA SER A 74 2.63 9.32 2.21
C SER A 74 3.81 9.95 1.47
N VAL A 75 4.25 9.31 0.39
CA VAL A 75 5.36 9.79 -0.44
C VAL A 75 5.10 9.51 -1.92
N TYR A 76 5.83 10.21 -2.79
CA TYR A 76 5.81 9.93 -4.22
C TYR A 76 6.61 8.66 -4.56
N PRO A 77 6.33 7.99 -5.71
CA PRO A 77 7.01 6.76 -6.12
C PRO A 77 8.53 6.87 -6.20
N ASP A 78 9.07 8.03 -6.58
CA ASP A 78 10.52 8.30 -6.66
C ASP A 78 11.22 8.27 -5.30
N ARG A 79 10.47 8.42 -4.20
CA ARG A 79 11.00 8.33 -2.83
C ARG A 79 11.14 6.90 -2.34
N VAL A 80 10.54 5.91 -3.01
CA VAL A 80 10.80 4.50 -2.71
C VAL A 80 12.22 4.21 -3.19
N THR A 81 13.13 3.79 -2.32
CA THR A 81 14.52 3.48 -2.71
C THR A 81 14.66 2.01 -3.06
N ARG A 82 14.16 1.13 -2.20
CA ARG A 82 14.24 -0.31 -2.34
C ARG A 82 12.90 -0.95 -2.02
N VAL A 83 12.49 -1.90 -2.84
CA VAL A 83 11.34 -2.76 -2.54
C VAL A 83 11.89 -4.06 -1.97
N HIS A 84 11.57 -4.32 -0.70
CA HIS A 84 11.82 -5.61 -0.07
C HIS A 84 10.68 -6.51 -0.49
N ARG A 85 10.98 -7.49 -1.35
CA ARG A 85 9.98 -8.46 -1.81
C ARG A 85 9.29 -9.02 -0.57
N ALA A 86 7.97 -8.86 -0.48
CA ALA A 86 7.20 -9.47 0.60
C ALA A 86 7.44 -10.98 0.51
N SER A 87 8.12 -11.53 1.52
CA SER A 87 8.16 -12.97 1.72
C SER A 87 6.72 -13.49 1.73
N LYS A 88 6.54 -14.62 1.06
CA LYS A 88 5.30 -15.37 0.85
C LYS A 88 4.52 -15.60 2.15
N THR A 89 3.73 -14.65 2.63
CA THR A 89 2.93 -14.84 3.85
C THR A 89 1.64 -14.02 3.90
N LEU A 90 0.99 -13.79 2.76
CA LEU A 90 -0.44 -13.41 2.73
C LEU A 90 -1.38 -14.59 2.44
N VAL A 91 -0.85 -15.80 2.23
CA VAL A 91 -1.67 -17.02 2.14
C VAL A 91 -2.05 -17.56 3.53
N ASN A 92 -1.35 -17.15 4.60
CA ASN A 92 -1.65 -17.62 5.97
C ASN A 92 -2.67 -16.77 6.76
N ILE A 93 -3.05 -15.57 6.28
CA ILE A 93 -3.99 -14.72 7.06
C ILE A 93 -5.46 -14.95 6.65
N GLN A 94 -5.72 -15.60 5.49
CA GLN A 94 -7.09 -15.89 5.05
C GLN A 94 -7.52 -17.36 5.25
N LYS A 95 -6.62 -18.29 5.58
CA LYS A 95 -6.99 -19.71 5.83
C LYS A 95 -7.38 -20.02 7.28
N GLU A 96 -7.25 -19.08 8.21
CA GLU A 96 -7.53 -19.32 9.64
C GLU A 96 -8.83 -18.66 10.17
N LYS A 97 -9.67 -18.12 9.27
CA LYS A 97 -11.00 -17.58 9.62
C LYS A 97 -12.16 -18.33 8.98
N THR A 98 -11.94 -19.58 8.63
CA THR A 98 -13.02 -20.49 8.23
C THR A 98 -12.71 -21.87 8.80
N GLN A 99 -12.71 -21.94 10.13
CA GLN A 99 -13.14 -23.15 10.85
C GLN A 99 -14.58 -22.93 11.27
#